data_AF-A0A962MC12-F1
#
_entry.id   AF-A0A962MC12-F1
#
_cell.length_a   1.000
_cell.length_b   1.000
_cell.length_c   1.000
_cell.angle_alpha   90.00
_cell.angle_beta   90.00
_cell.angle_gamma   90.00
#
_symmetry.space_group_name_H-M   'P 1'
#
loop_
_entity.id
_entity.type
_entity.pdbx_description
1 polymer ?
#
loop_
_entity_poly.entity_id
_entity_poly.type
_entity_poly.pdbx_seq_one_letter_code
_entity_poly.pdbx_strand_id
1 'polypeptide(L)'
;HLVVHQICEPVKNWFVDTCWLTNLVDMPDYTTRRNEYQAVTWQPHGRKYLHPVQDVQARVMEINNGLQSRSASVADLGRNAEDIDKQQEADDARRMYPADSGAVNTNPDNEGSN
;
A
#
# COMPACT_ATOMS: atom_id res chain seq x y z
N HIS A 1 12.74 13.30 19.34
CA HIS A 1 11.29 13.25 19.62
C HIS A 1 10.53 14.58 19.42
N LEU A 2 11.11 15.67 18.86
CA LEU A 2 10.43 16.99 18.94
C LEU A 2 10.30 17.78 17.63
N VAL A 3 11.06 17.51 16.57
CA VAL A 3 10.99 18.35 15.34
C VAL A 3 9.72 18.11 14.53
N VAL A 4 9.25 16.86 14.46
CA VAL A 4 8.04 16.49 13.70
C VAL A 4 6.80 17.19 14.26
N HIS A 5 6.60 17.15 15.58
CA HIS A 5 5.48 17.83 16.23
C HIS A 5 5.61 19.36 16.19
N GLN A 6 6.83 19.89 16.18
CA GLN A 6 7.04 21.35 16.17
C GLN A 6 6.92 21.99 14.78
N ILE A 7 7.24 21.26 13.71
CA ILE A 7 7.30 21.80 12.35
C ILE A 7 6.28 21.12 11.45
N CYS A 8 6.25 19.79 11.42
CA CYS A 8 5.43 19.05 10.46
C CYS A 8 3.93 19.10 10.81
N GLU A 9 3.58 19.06 12.10
CA GLU A 9 2.18 19.19 12.52
C GLU A 9 1.55 20.55 12.20
N PRO A 10 2.16 21.72 12.53
CA PRO A 10 1.56 23.00 12.19
C PRO A 10 1.48 23.23 10.69
N VAL A 11 2.49 22.79 9.92
CA VAL A 11 2.47 22.89 8.45
C VAL A 11 1.34 22.05 7.86
N LYS A 12 1.16 20.81 8.33
CA LYS A 12 0.06 19.94 7.92
C LYS A 12 -1.29 20.57 8.26
N ASN A 13 -1.47 21.06 9.49
CA ASN A 13 -2.73 21.70 9.91
C ASN A 13 -3.06 22.90 9.03
N TRP A 14 -2.07 23.78 8.79
CA TRP A 14 -2.23 24.93 7.91
C TRP A 14 -2.62 24.53 6.48
N PHE A 15 -2.01 23.47 5.94
CA PHE A 15 -2.33 22.99 4.61
C PHE A 15 -3.77 22.50 4.50
N VAL A 16 -4.23 21.65 5.43
CA VAL A 16 -5.61 21.13 5.45
C VAL A 16 -6.62 22.27 5.64
N ASP A 17 -6.33 23.22 6.53
CA ASP A 17 -7.15 24.41 6.73
C ASP A 17 -7.26 25.27 5.47
N THR A 18 -6.17 25.40 4.73
CA THR A 18 -6.14 26.13 3.46
C THR A 18 -6.97 25.42 2.39
N CYS A 19 -6.90 24.08 2.30
CA CYS A 19 -7.74 23.30 1.39
C CYS A 19 -9.24 23.48 1.66
N TRP A 20 -9.64 23.54 2.93
CA TRP A 20 -11.02 23.82 3.31
C TRP A 20 -11.43 25.26 2.97
N LEU A 21 -10.62 26.27 3.33
CA LEU A 21 -10.90 27.67 3.05
C LEU A 21 -11.00 28.00 1.56
N THR A 22 -10.26 27.26 0.72
CA THR A 22 -10.25 27.44 -0.74
C THR A 22 -11.29 26.58 -1.46
N ASN A 23 -12.07 25.77 -0.75
CA ASN A 23 -13.02 24.80 -1.33
C ASN A 23 -12.38 23.89 -2.38
N LEU A 24 -11.09 23.55 -2.22
CA LEU A 24 -10.38 22.68 -3.17
C LEU A 24 -10.76 21.21 -2.98
N VAL A 25 -11.19 20.85 -1.78
CA VAL A 25 -11.61 19.50 -1.38
C VAL A 25 -12.95 19.58 -0.66
N ASP A 26 -13.89 18.71 -1.02
CA ASP A 26 -15.17 18.61 -0.32
C ASP A 26 -14.97 17.96 1.05
N MET A 27 -15.05 18.78 2.11
CA MET A 27 -14.86 18.38 3.50
C MET A 27 -16.10 18.76 4.32
N PRO A 28 -17.17 17.94 4.30
CA PRO A 28 -18.39 18.20 5.04
C PRO A 28 -18.11 18.19 6.55
N ASP A 29 -18.69 19.16 7.27
CA ASP A 29 -18.57 19.26 8.73
C ASP A 29 -17.12 19.33 9.24
N TYR A 30 -16.22 19.94 8.47
CA TYR A 30 -14.81 20.08 8.84
C TYR A 30 -14.59 20.75 10.21
N THR A 31 -15.45 21.71 10.56
CA THR A 31 -15.34 22.45 11.83
C THR A 31 -15.59 21.57 13.06
N THR A 32 -16.47 20.57 12.96
CA THR A 32 -16.78 19.64 14.06
C THR A 32 -15.90 18.39 14.04
N ARG A 33 -15.45 17.95 12.85
CA ARG A 33 -14.61 16.75 12.66
C ARG A 33 -13.15 17.05 12.35
N ARG A 34 -12.66 18.24 12.69
CA ARG A 34 -11.29 18.69 12.40
C ARG A 34 -10.22 17.67 12.76
N ASN A 35 -10.36 17.02 13.91
CA ASN A 35 -9.40 16.04 14.40
C ASN A 35 -9.33 14.78 13.52
N GLU A 36 -10.45 14.36 12.92
CA GLU A 36 -10.50 13.19 12.03
C GLU A 36 -9.76 13.49 10.71
N TYR A 37 -10.01 14.65 10.12
CA TYR A 37 -9.36 15.08 8.88
C TYR A 37 -7.86 15.39 9.06
N GLN A 38 -7.45 15.73 10.28
CA GLN A 38 -6.05 16.03 10.61
C GLN A 38 -5.32 14.85 11.23
N ALA A 39 -5.97 13.70 11.41
CA ALA A 39 -5.34 12.51 11.93
C ALA A 39 -4.24 12.04 10.97
N VAL A 40 -3.00 11.97 11.46
CA VAL A 40 -1.85 11.53 10.67
C VAL A 40 -0.98 10.62 11.52
N THR A 41 -0.55 9.50 10.92
CA THR A 41 0.47 8.63 11.51
C THR A 41 1.81 8.97 10.85
N TRP A 42 2.73 9.51 11.63
CA TRP A 42 4.07 9.84 11.15
C TRP A 42 4.95 8.59 11.13
N GLN A 43 5.15 8.00 9.96
CA GLN A 43 6.09 6.90 9.78
C GLN A 43 7.39 7.42 9.15
N PRO A 44 8.55 7.37 9.86
CA PRO A 44 9.82 7.60 9.20
C PRO A 44 10.09 6.46 8.20
N HIS A 45 10.90 6.74 7.17
CA HIS A 45 11.31 5.68 6.25
C HIS A 45 12.02 4.56 7.01
N GLY A 46 11.59 3.31 6.82
CA GLY A 46 12.25 2.15 7.40
C GLY A 46 13.71 2.09 6.95
N ARG A 47 14.64 2.11 7.91
CA ARG A 47 16.06 1.92 7.62
C ARG A 47 16.26 0.48 7.14
N LYS A 48 16.82 0.29 5.95
CA LYS A 48 17.26 -1.04 5.51
C LYS A 48 18.42 -1.49 6.40
N TYR A 49 18.28 -2.66 7.01
CA TYR A 49 19.26 -3.25 7.91
C TYR A 49 20.33 -4.04 7.15
N LEU A 50 21.44 -4.33 7.85
CA LEU A 50 22.68 -4.88 7.29
C LEU A 50 22.57 -6.36 6.91
N HIS A 51 21.60 -7.10 7.46
CA HIS A 51 21.44 -8.56 7.29
C HIS A 51 20.10 -8.94 6.65
N PRO A 52 19.97 -8.78 5.32
CA PRO A 52 18.67 -8.78 4.64
C PRO A 52 17.85 -10.07 4.82
N VAL A 53 18.50 -11.23 5.00
CA VAL A 53 17.80 -12.51 5.14
C VAL A 53 17.24 -12.71 6.55
N GLN A 54 18.04 -12.41 7.59
CA GLN A 54 17.64 -12.62 8.97
C GLN A 54 16.51 -11.68 9.38
N ASP A 55 16.51 -10.45 8.87
CA ASP A 55 15.49 -9.45 9.19
C ASP A 55 14.13 -9.81 8.59
N VAL A 56 14.10 -10.35 7.36
CA VAL A 56 12.87 -10.83 6.74
C VAL A 56 12.32 -12.03 7.49
N GLN A 57 13.20 -12.96 7.88
CA GLN A 57 12.80 -14.12 8.69
C GLN A 57 12.26 -13.70 10.06
N ALA A 58 12.93 -12.77 10.75
CA ALA A 58 12.48 -12.23 12.02
C ALA A 58 11.10 -11.59 11.90
N ARG A 59 10.86 -10.76 10.87
CA ARG A 59 9.53 -10.14 10.64
C ARG A 59 8.43 -11.17 10.38
N VAL A 60 8.72 -12.21 9.60
CA VAL A 60 7.74 -13.30 9.37
C VAL A 60 7.44 -14.03 10.68
N MET A 61 8.45 -14.28 11.52
CA MET A 61 8.26 -14.87 12.83
C MET A 61 7.45 -13.97 13.77
N GLU A 62 7.69 -12.65 13.80
CA GLU A 62 6.91 -11.69 14.59
C GLU A 62 5.43 -11.67 14.19
N ILE A 63 5.15 -11.68 12.87
CA ILE A 63 3.78 -11.72 12.36
C ILE A 63 3.09 -13.03 12.76
N ASN A 64 3.76 -14.16 12.58
CA ASN A 64 3.20 -15.48 12.93
C ASN A 64 2.97 -15.62 14.44
N ASN A 65 3.80 -14.99 15.27
CA ASN A 65 3.66 -14.96 16.73
C ASN A 65 2.65 -13.91 17.21
N GLY A 66 2.00 -13.16 16.31
CA GLY A 66 1.00 -12.14 16.64
C GLY A 66 1.57 -10.88 17.30
N LEU A 67 2.89 -10.68 17.26
CA LEU A 67 3.55 -9.49 17.80
C LEU A 67 3.45 -8.29 16.85
N GLN A 68 3.21 -8.55 15.57
CA GLN A 68 3.12 -7.51 14.54
C GLN A 68 2.09 -7.90 13.47
N SER A 69 1.40 -6.91 12.87
CA SER A 69 0.49 -7.17 11.77
C SER A 69 1.18 -6.99 10.41
N ARG A 70 0.71 -7.71 9.38
CA ARG A 70 1.20 -7.54 8.01
C ARG A 70 1.08 -6.09 7.54
N SER A 71 -0.03 -5.43 7.85
CA SER A 71 -0.24 -4.02 7.51
C SER A 71 0.73 -3.08 8.21
N ALA A 72 1.06 -3.33 9.49
CA ALA A 72 2.06 -2.55 10.21
C ALA A 72 3.47 -2.72 9.61
N SER A 73 3.88 -3.96 9.28
CA SER A 73 5.16 -4.21 8.62
C SER A 73 5.27 -3.57 7.23
N VAL A 74 4.14 -3.45 6.52
CA VAL A 74 4.07 -2.74 5.23
C VAL A 74 4.15 -1.22 5.42
N ALA A 75 3.46 -0.69 6.44
CA ALA A 75 3.52 0.71 6.79
C ALA A 75 4.95 1.14 7.19
N ASP A 76 5.70 0.29 7.92
CA ASP A 76 7.11 0.51 8.25
C ASP A 76 8.02 0.66 7.01
N LEU A 77 7.64 0.01 5.91
CA LEU A 77 8.33 0.14 4.62
C LEU A 77 7.89 1.39 3.84
N GLY A 78 7.01 2.21 4.40
CA GLY A 78 6.45 3.41 3.79
C GLY A 78 5.44 3.11 2.68
N ARG A 79 4.81 1.93 2.68
CA ARG A 79 3.80 1.53 1.70
C ARG A 79 2.44 1.37 2.35
N ASN A 80 1.39 1.48 1.54
CA ASN A 80 0.02 1.18 1.98
C ASN A 80 -0.27 -0.31 1.74
N ALA A 81 -0.84 -0.99 2.74
CA ALA A 81 -1.22 -2.40 2.64
C ALA A 81 -2.27 -2.65 1.53
N GLU A 82 -3.26 -1.77 1.37
CA GLU A 82 -4.30 -1.91 0.35
C GLU A 82 -3.73 -1.88 -1.07
N ASP A 83 -2.70 -1.05 -1.30
CA ASP A 83 -2.04 -0.97 -2.61
C ASP A 83 -1.22 -2.23 -2.90
N ILE A 84 -0.59 -2.82 -1.88
CA ILE A 84 0.12 -4.10 -2.01
C ILE A 84 -0.86 -5.24 -2.29
N ASP A 85 -2.02 -5.24 -1.62
CA ASP A 85 -3.04 -6.26 -1.83
C ASP A 85 -3.59 -6.19 -3.26
N LYS A 86 -3.91 -5.00 -3.77
CA LYS A 86 -4.30 -4.80 -5.18
C LYS A 86 -3.22 -5.26 -6.16
N GLN A 87 -1.95 -4.99 -5.86
CA GLN A 87 -0.83 -5.44 -6.69
C GLN A 87 -0.69 -6.96 -6.68
N GLN A 88 -0.81 -7.60 -5.51
CA GLN A 88 -0.76 -9.05 -5.38
C GLN A 88 -1.94 -9.72 -6.09
N GLU A 89 -3.15 -9.18 -5.96
CA GLU A 89 -4.33 -9.68 -6.68
C GLU A 89 -4.14 -9.59 -8.21
N ALA A 90 -3.58 -8.48 -8.71
CA ALA A 90 -3.31 -8.32 -10.14
C ALA A 90 -2.21 -9.29 -10.63
N ASP A 91 -1.16 -9.50 -9.82
CA ASP A 91 -0.08 -10.44 -10.12
C ASP A 91 -0.57 -11.90 -10.06
N ASP A 92 -1.43 -12.24 -9.10
CA ASP A 92 -2.03 -13.57 -8.98
C ASP A 92 -3.01 -13.82 -10.14
N ALA A 93 -3.79 -12.82 -10.57
CA ALA A 93 -4.62 -12.91 -11.76
C ALA A 93 -3.78 -13.13 -13.03
N ARG A 94 -2.64 -12.43 -13.17
CA ARG A 94 -1.69 -12.64 -14.27
C ARG A 94 -1.02 -14.01 -14.21
N ARG A 95 -0.73 -14.54 -13.02
CA ARG A 95 -0.18 -15.88 -12.83
C ARG A 95 -1.21 -16.97 -13.17
N MET A 96 -2.46 -16.76 -12.79
CA MET A 96 -3.58 -17.68 -13.05
C MET A 96 -3.94 -17.74 -14.54
N TYR A 97 -3.82 -16.60 -15.24
CA TYR A 97 -4.00 -16.52 -16.68
C TYR A 97 -2.67 -16.17 -17.37
N PRO A 98 -1.76 -17.14 -17.52
CA PRO A 98 -0.54 -16.91 -18.30
C PRO A 98 -0.97 -16.52 -19.71
N ALA A 99 -0.51 -15.35 -20.16
CA ALA A 99 -0.74 -14.79 -21.50
C ALA A 99 -0.22 -15.66 -22.67
N ASP A 100 0.23 -16.88 -22.37
CA ASP A 100 0.75 -17.89 -23.29
C ASP A 100 -0.32 -18.95 -23.69
N SER A 101 -1.43 -19.06 -22.94
CA SER A 101 -2.47 -20.09 -23.21
C SER A 101 -3.32 -19.85 -24.48
N GLY A 102 -3.00 -18.82 -25.26
CA GLY A 102 -3.65 -18.46 -26.52
C GLY A 102 -2.85 -18.87 -27.76
N ALA A 103 -2.51 -20.16 -27.91
CA ALA A 103 -2.09 -20.72 -29.20
C ALA A 103 -2.37 -22.23 -29.31
N VAL A 104 -3.56 -22.70 -28.91
CA VAL A 104 -4.06 -23.99 -29.41
C VAL A 104 -4.59 -23.73 -30.81
N ASN A 105 -3.75 -23.98 -31.82
CA ASN A 105 -4.15 -23.95 -33.23
C ASN A 105 -5.11 -25.13 -33.48
N THR A 106 -6.41 -24.91 -33.29
CA THR A 106 -7.46 -25.80 -33.81
C THR A 106 -7.58 -25.54 -35.30
N ASN A 107 -6.72 -26.18 -36.10
CA ASN A 107 -6.86 -26.17 -37.54
C ASN A 107 -7.99 -27.15 -37.93
N PRO A 108 -9.11 -26.71 -38.53
CA PRO A 108 -10.23 -27.59 -38.86
C PRO A 108 -10.03 -28.37 -40.18
N ASP A 109 -8.86 -28.32 -40.80
CA ASP A 109 -8.68 -28.73 -42.21
C ASP A 109 -8.07 -30.13 -42.43
N ASN A 110 -8.36 -31.14 -41.60
CA ASN A 110 -8.00 -32.52 -41.94
C ASN A 110 -9.22 -33.37 -42.28
N GLU A 111 -9.97 -32.92 -43.29
CA GLU A 111 -10.75 -33.81 -44.13
C GLU A 111 -9.93 -34.13 -45.40
N GLY A 112 -9.57 -35.40 -45.54
CA GLY A 112 -9.26 -36.02 -46.83
C GLY A 112 -7.78 -36.14 -47.20
N SER A 113 -7.29 -37.39 -47.15
CA SER A 113 -6.57 -38.10 -48.23
C SER A 113 -5.37 -38.89 -47.70
N ASN A 114 -5.59 -40.17 -47.37
CA ASN A 114 -5.07 -41.34 -48.10
C ASN A 114 -5.57 -42.64 -47.43
#